data_AF-A0A6L6E0H0-F1
#
_entry.id   AF-A0A6L6E0H0-F1
#
_cell.length_a   1.000
_cell.length_b   1.000
_cell.length_c   1.000
_cell.angle_alpha   90.00
_cell.angle_beta   90.00
_cell.angle_gamma   90.00
#
_symmetry.space_group_name_H-M   'P 1'
#
loop_
_entity.id
_entity.type
_entity.pdbx_description
1 polymer ?
#
loop_
_entity_poly.entity_id
_entity_poly.type
_entity_poly.pdbx_seq_one_letter_code
_entity_poly.pdbx_strand_id
1 'polypeptide(L)'
;MTKPDAKRFLEVARVAATQNAGEKAVSTFVELIDEGDGAYSFVFEAKLEGYQGWLWSVTLFDSGDESPTISEVVLLPGEQALLAPAWVPWSERLADWKALQVELEAQAA
;
A
#
# COMPACT_ATOMS: atom_id res chain seq x y z
N MET A 1 -28.11 7.13 19.65
CA MET A 1 -27.06 8.16 19.64
C MET A 1 -26.29 7.94 18.36
N THR A 2 -26.35 8.86 17.39
CA THR A 2 -25.69 8.70 16.09
C THR A 2 -24.18 8.75 16.30
N LYS A 3 -23.43 7.80 15.72
CA LYS A 3 -21.96 7.85 15.77
C LYS A 3 -21.48 9.20 15.20
N PRO A 4 -20.50 9.86 15.82
CA PRO A 4 -19.93 11.10 15.29
C PRO A 4 -19.33 10.87 13.90
N ASP A 5 -19.34 11.90 13.05
CA ASP A 5 -18.80 11.81 11.69
C ASP A 5 -17.29 11.54 11.75
N ALA A 6 -16.88 10.36 11.28
CA ALA A 6 -15.48 9.93 11.26
C ALA A 6 -14.60 10.86 10.40
N LYS A 7 -15.16 11.60 9.42
CA LYS A 7 -14.39 12.60 8.64
C LYS A 7 -13.69 13.66 9.49
N ARG A 8 -14.10 13.85 10.75
CA ARG A 8 -13.38 14.69 11.72
C ARG A 8 -11.90 14.33 11.90
N PHE A 9 -11.51 13.09 11.57
CA PHE A 9 -10.13 12.60 11.69
C PHE A 9 -9.32 12.67 10.38
N LEU A 10 -9.87 13.25 9.32
CA LEU A 10 -9.21 13.32 8.02
C LEU A 10 -7.81 13.95 8.09
N GLU A 11 -7.65 15.00 8.90
CA GLU A 11 -6.36 15.68 9.03
C GLU A 11 -5.35 14.82 9.80
N VAL A 12 -5.79 14.10 10.84
CA VAL A 12 -4.93 13.14 11.57
C VAL A 12 -4.42 12.07 10.61
N ALA A 13 -5.30 11.53 9.77
CA ALA A 13 -4.93 10.55 8.76
C ALA A 13 -3.97 11.12 7.70
N ARG A 14 -4.23 12.35 7.21
CA ARG A 14 -3.36 13.01 6.24
C ARG A 14 -1.95 13.24 6.79
N VAL A 15 -1.85 13.73 8.04
CA VAL A 15 -0.57 13.94 8.71
C VAL A 15 0.18 12.63 8.89
N ALA A 16 -0.50 11.56 9.30
CA ALA A 16 0.12 10.25 9.43
C ALA A 16 0.67 9.74 8.09
N ALA A 17 -0.11 9.87 7.00
CA ALA A 17 0.33 9.49 5.67
C ALA A 17 1.56 10.28 5.21
N THR A 18 1.55 11.62 5.37
CA THR A 18 2.66 12.47 4.92
C THR A 18 3.91 12.32 5.78
N GLN A 19 3.77 12.05 7.08
CA GLN A 19 4.92 11.72 7.95
C GLN A 19 5.60 10.43 7.53
N ASN A 20 4.84 9.43 7.09
CA ASN A 20 5.39 8.13 6.66
C ASN A 20 5.95 8.18 5.22
N ALA A 21 5.25 8.84 4.31
CA ALA A 21 5.55 8.80 2.86
C ALA A 21 6.33 10.03 2.34
N GLY A 22 6.35 11.13 3.11
CA GLY A 22 6.77 12.45 2.66
C GLY A 22 5.64 13.25 2.00
N GLU A 23 5.65 14.57 2.16
CA GLU A 23 4.57 15.47 1.69
C GLU A 23 4.26 15.33 0.20
N LYS A 24 5.27 15.07 -0.63
CA LYS A 24 5.09 14.97 -2.08
C LYS A 24 4.48 13.63 -2.53
N ALA A 25 4.43 12.64 -1.65
CA ALA A 25 4.00 11.28 -1.96
C ALA A 25 2.52 11.02 -1.70
N VAL A 26 1.81 11.92 -1.02
CA VAL A 26 0.39 11.82 -0.68
C VAL A 26 -0.37 12.97 -1.34
N SER A 27 -1.45 12.67 -2.07
CA SER A 27 -2.24 13.69 -2.79
C SER A 27 -3.67 13.76 -2.27
N THR A 28 -4.64 13.53 -3.14
CA THR A 28 -6.06 13.82 -2.92
C THR A 28 -6.64 12.77 -1.99
N PHE A 29 -7.56 13.19 -1.12
CA PHE A 29 -8.39 12.24 -0.39
C PHE A 29 -9.35 11.56 -1.37
N VAL A 30 -9.42 10.23 -1.31
CA VAL A 30 -10.22 9.40 -2.22
C VAL A 30 -11.52 8.99 -1.52
N GLU A 31 -11.40 8.28 -0.40
CA GLU A 31 -12.54 7.73 0.30
C GLU A 31 -12.26 7.46 1.79
N LEU A 32 -13.36 7.31 2.52
CA LEU A 32 -13.38 6.89 3.92
C LEU A 32 -14.12 5.55 3.97
N ILE A 33 -13.47 4.55 4.54
CA ILE A 33 -14.02 3.21 4.71
C ILE A 33 -14.29 3.00 6.21
N ASP A 34 -15.51 2.59 6.56
CA ASP A 34 -15.86 2.13 7.90
C ASP A 34 -15.52 0.64 7.99
N GLU A 35 -14.46 0.32 8.73
CA GLU A 35 -13.99 -1.06 8.92
C GLU A 35 -14.80 -1.79 10.01
N GLY A 36 -15.72 -1.08 10.68
CA GLY A 36 -16.47 -1.59 11.82
C GLY A 36 -15.77 -1.34 13.15
N ASP A 37 -16.52 -1.49 14.25
CA ASP A 37 -16.01 -1.45 15.63
C ASP A 37 -15.17 -0.22 16.02
N GLY A 38 -15.36 0.91 15.33
CA GLY A 38 -14.64 2.16 15.59
C GLY A 38 -13.34 2.29 14.78
N ALA A 39 -13.04 1.34 13.90
CA ALA A 39 -11.94 1.44 12.95
C ALA A 39 -12.38 2.13 11.64
N TYR A 40 -11.54 3.03 11.14
CA TYR A 40 -11.80 3.80 9.93
C TYR A 40 -10.55 3.92 9.08
N SER A 41 -10.64 3.58 7.80
CA SER A 41 -9.54 3.72 6.84
C SER A 41 -9.75 4.95 5.97
N PHE A 42 -8.76 5.85 5.97
CA PHE A 42 -8.73 7.04 5.13
C PHE A 42 -7.79 6.81 3.97
N VAL A 43 -8.33 6.86 2.76
CA VAL A 43 -7.60 6.53 1.53
C VAL A 43 -7.21 7.80 0.79
N PHE A 44 -5.97 7.86 0.34
CA PHE A 44 -5.39 8.97 -0.42
C PHE A 44 -4.70 8.46 -1.68
N GLU A 45 -4.70 9.26 -2.74
CA GLU A 45 -3.90 8.97 -3.93
C GLU A 45 -2.40 9.00 -3.60
N ALA A 46 -1.66 7.98 -4.03
CA ALA A 46 -0.21 7.98 -3.96
C ALA A 46 0.41 8.71 -5.16
N LYS A 47 1.48 9.46 -4.91
CA LYS A 47 2.23 10.21 -5.92
C LYS A 47 3.71 9.81 -5.96
N LEU A 48 3.97 8.52 -5.74
CA LEU A 48 5.29 7.92 -5.81
C LEU A 48 5.60 7.47 -7.23
N GLU A 49 6.81 7.79 -7.71
CA GLU A 49 7.32 7.24 -8.97
C GLU A 49 7.39 5.71 -8.86
N GLY A 50 6.89 5.00 -9.89
CA GLY A 50 6.80 3.54 -9.91
C GLY A 50 5.55 2.94 -9.23
N TYR A 51 4.77 3.73 -8.49
CA TYR A 51 3.54 3.29 -7.81
C TYR A 51 2.30 4.00 -8.37
N GLN A 52 2.27 4.23 -9.68
CA GLN A 52 1.09 4.80 -10.34
C GLN A 52 -0.13 3.90 -10.12
N GLY A 53 -1.25 4.50 -9.72
CA GLY A 53 -2.49 3.78 -9.40
C GLY A 53 -2.53 3.15 -8.01
N TRP A 54 -1.49 3.30 -7.19
CA TRP A 54 -1.49 2.88 -5.79
C TRP A 54 -2.09 3.96 -4.88
N LEU A 55 -2.50 3.54 -3.68
CA LEU A 55 -3.23 4.33 -2.71
C LEU A 55 -2.56 4.21 -1.32
N TRP A 56 -2.46 5.33 -0.61
CA TRP A 56 -2.13 5.32 0.81
C TRP A 56 -3.41 5.10 1.61
N SER A 57 -3.44 4.09 2.46
CA SER A 57 -4.50 3.87 3.44
C SER A 57 -3.97 4.12 4.84
N VAL A 58 -4.68 4.93 5.61
CA VAL A 58 -4.40 5.16 7.03
C VAL A 58 -5.58 4.69 7.86
N THR A 59 -5.38 3.64 8.64
CA THR A 59 -6.42 3.07 9.50
C THR A 59 -6.28 3.68 10.88
N LEU A 60 -7.36 4.30 11.37
CA LEU A 60 -7.47 4.87 12.71
C LEU A 60 -8.45 4.06 13.55
N PHE A 61 -8.25 4.03 14.86
CA PHE A 61 -9.22 3.50 15.82
C PHE A 61 -9.74 4.62 16.73
N ASP A 62 -11.06 4.79 16.75
CA ASP A 62 -11.77 5.75 17.60
C ASP A 62 -12.43 5.00 18.78
N SER A 63 -11.89 5.20 19.98
CA SER A 63 -12.45 4.66 21.22
C SER A 63 -13.68 5.44 21.71
N GLY A 64 -13.96 6.63 21.14
CA GLY A 64 -15.08 7.49 21.52
C GLY A 64 -14.78 8.48 22.65
N ASP A 65 -13.85 8.16 23.54
CA ASP A 65 -13.55 8.93 24.76
C ASP A 65 -12.23 9.73 24.67
N GLU A 66 -11.32 9.35 23.76
CA GLU A 66 -10.00 9.93 23.59
C GLU A 66 -9.72 10.31 22.13
N SER A 67 -8.57 10.92 21.87
CA SER A 67 -8.07 11.10 20.50
C SER A 67 -7.90 9.74 19.81
N PRO A 68 -8.19 9.60 18.50
CA PRO A 68 -8.04 8.34 17.80
C PRO A 68 -6.57 7.93 17.76
N THR A 69 -6.31 6.62 17.75
CA THR A 69 -4.97 6.06 17.56
C THR A 69 -4.78 5.62 16.11
N ILE A 70 -3.54 5.63 15.63
CA ILE A 70 -3.19 5.10 14.30
C ILE A 70 -2.89 3.62 14.45
N SER A 71 -3.62 2.78 13.71
CA SER A 71 -3.37 1.34 13.63
C SER A 71 -2.28 1.03 12.62
N GLU A 72 -2.39 1.58 11.41
CA GLU A 72 -1.46 1.33 10.32
C GLU A 72 -1.45 2.45 9.28
N VAL A 73 -0.34 2.55 8.54
CA VAL A 73 -0.17 3.39 7.36
C VAL A 73 0.43 2.51 6.27
N VAL A 74 -0.38 2.15 5.28
CA VAL A 74 -0.03 1.15 4.27
C VAL A 74 -0.22 1.69 2.85
N LEU A 75 0.63 1.22 1.93
CA LEU A 75 0.50 1.50 0.50
C LEU A 75 -0.13 0.27 -0.16
N LEU A 76 -1.32 0.44 -0.72
CA LEU A 76 -2.11 -0.64 -1.31
C LEU A 76 -2.34 -0.40 -2.81
N PRO A 77 -2.41 -1.46 -3.63
CA PRO A 77 -2.70 -1.30 -5.04
C PRO A 77 -4.17 -0.93 -5.25
N GLY A 78 -4.42 0.15 -5.99
CA GLY A 78 -5.76 0.46 -6.51
C GLY A 78 -6.03 -0.28 -7.83
N GLU A 79 -7.21 -0.06 -8.41
CA GLU A 79 -7.63 -0.73 -9.65
C GLU A 79 -6.70 -0.48 -10.86
N GLN A 80 -5.98 0.65 -10.84
CA GLN A 80 -5.07 1.05 -11.90
C GLN A 80 -3.61 0.72 -11.59
N ALA A 81 -3.33 0.05 -10.47
CA ALA A 81 -1.98 -0.29 -10.06
C ALA A 81 -1.36 -1.36 -10.96
N LEU A 82 -0.11 -1.14 -11.37
CA LEU A 82 0.70 -2.19 -11.97
C LEU A 82 1.11 -3.20 -10.88
N LEU A 83 0.56 -4.41 -10.96
CA LEU A 83 0.87 -5.50 -10.04
C LEU A 83 2.04 -6.34 -10.55
N ALA A 84 2.77 -6.93 -9.60
CA ALA A 84 3.79 -7.92 -9.92
C ALA A 84 3.16 -9.15 -10.59
N PRO A 85 3.88 -9.82 -11.51
CA PRO A 85 3.45 -11.11 -12.04
C PRO A 85 3.40 -12.17 -10.93
N ALA A 86 2.74 -13.29 -11.23
CA ALA A 86 2.69 -14.42 -10.32
C ALA A 86 4.10 -14.84 -9.87
N TRP A 87 4.24 -15.18 -8.59
CA TRP A 87 5.50 -15.63 -8.05
C TRP A 87 5.91 -16.96 -8.70
N VAL A 88 7.16 -17.02 -9.16
CA VAL A 88 7.78 -18.23 -9.72
C VAL A 88 8.91 -18.68 -8.79
N PRO A 89 9.01 -19.99 -8.45
CA PRO A 89 10.13 -20.55 -7.69
C PRO A 89 11.49 -20.15 -8.25
N TRP A 90 12.44 -19.86 -7.36
CA TRP A 90 13.78 -19.45 -7.77
C TRP A 90 14.46 -20.51 -8.67
N SER A 91 14.26 -21.80 -8.37
CA SER A 91 14.80 -22.90 -9.18
C SER A 91 14.30 -22.89 -10.62
N GLU A 92 13.06 -22.47 -10.84
CA GLU A 92 12.46 -22.35 -12.17
C GLU A 92 12.98 -21.10 -12.90
N ARG A 93 13.17 -19.97 -12.20
CA ARG A 93 13.79 -18.77 -12.79
C ARG A 93 15.21 -19.02 -13.30
N LEU A 94 15.91 -20.01 -12.73
CA LEU A 94 17.26 -20.38 -13.14
C LEU A 94 17.34 -21.37 -14.31
N ALA A 95 16.22 -21.92 -14.78
CA ALA A 95 16.24 -22.99 -15.78
C ALA A 95 16.99 -22.58 -17.05
N ASP A 96 16.70 -21.38 -17.58
CA ASP A 96 17.34 -20.84 -18.79
C ASP A 96 18.84 -20.60 -18.58
N TRP A 97 19.22 -20.06 -17.42
CA TRP A 97 20.64 -19.87 -17.08
C TRP A 97 21.39 -21.20 -17.01
N LYS A 98 20.79 -22.23 -16.41
CA LYS A 98 21.39 -23.57 -16.33
C LYS A 98 21.52 -24.22 -17.71
N ALA A 99 20.49 -24.10 -18.55
CA ALA A 99 20.52 -24.61 -19.93
C ALA A 99 21.65 -23.95 -20.73
N LEU A 100 21.83 -22.63 -20.58
CA LEU A 100 22.91 -21.88 -21.21
C LEU A 100 24.30 -22.35 -20.73
N GLN A 101 24.48 -22.63 -19.44
CA GLN A 101 25.76 -23.15 -18.92
C GLN A 101 26.12 -24.50 -19.55
N VAL A 102 25.16 -25.42 -19.66
CA VAL A 102 25.39 -26.74 -20.29
C VAL A 102 25.79 -26.61 -21.76
N GLU A 103 25.16 -25.71 -22.50
CA GLU A 103 25.49 -25.47 -23.90
C GLU A 103 26.90 -24.86 -24.06
N LEU A 104 27.27 -23.92 -23.18
CA LEU A 104 28.61 -23.33 -23.16
C LEU A 104 29.70 -24.36 -22.82
N GLU A 105 29.45 -25.23 -21.84
CA GLU A 105 30.35 -26.33 -21.48
C GLU A 105 30.55 -27.32 -22.64
N ALA A 106 29.47 -27.65 -23.37
CA ALA A 106 29.53 -28.55 -24.52
C ALA A 106 30.31 -27.94 -25.71
N GLN A 107 30.26 -26.62 -25.90
CA GLN A 107 31.03 -25.92 -26.94
C GLN A 107 32.53 -25.79 -26.60
N ALA A 108 32.86 -25.87 -25.31
CA ALA A 108 34.24 -25.75 -24.82
C ALA A 108 34.99 -27.11 -24.75
N ALA A 109 34.29 -28.22 -24.96
CA ALA A 109 34.81 -29.59 -24.94
C ALA A 109 35.17 -30.09 -26.36
#